data_AF-A0A0B5BG64-F1
#
_entry.id   AF-A0A0B5BG64-F1
#
_cell.length_a   1.000
_cell.length_b   1.000
_cell.length_c   1.000
_cell.angle_alpha   90.00
_cell.angle_beta   90.00
_cell.angle_gamma   90.00
#
_symmetry.space_group_name_H-M   'P 1'
#
loop_
_entity.id
_entity.type
_entity.pdbx_description
1 polymer ?
#
loop_
_entity_poly.entity_id
_entity_poly.type
_entity_poly.pdbx_seq_one_letter_code
_entity_poly.pdbx_strand_id
1 'polypeptide(L)'
;MSIDSLYNRVLSYFEGELSSARKRLEEGGFPNFKEQVLAARRIAEALALLAPYSRRDQRARRLTRSGEALIGELMSVREVIRRKSASAARQTLLISQVMSGKEYLQ
;
A
#
# COMPACT_ATOMS: atom_id res chain seq x y z
N MET A 1 0.61 -13.12 -33.48
CA MET A 1 0.45 -11.97 -32.56
C MET A 1 1.62 -11.04 -32.78
N SER A 2 1.40 -9.76 -33.05
CA SER A 2 2.50 -8.79 -33.19
C SER A 2 3.16 -8.54 -31.83
N ILE A 3 4.46 -8.23 -31.83
CA ILE A 3 5.23 -7.93 -30.61
C ILE A 3 4.61 -6.74 -29.84
N ASP A 4 4.05 -5.77 -30.57
CA ASP A 4 3.34 -4.62 -30.02
C ASP A 4 2.08 -5.01 -29.22
N SER A 5 1.39 -6.07 -29.62
CA SER A 5 0.23 -6.59 -28.89
C SER A 5 0.63 -7.19 -27.54
N LEU A 6 1.76 -7.90 -27.50
CA LEU A 6 2.25 -8.54 -26.28
C LEU A 6 2.84 -7.50 -25.31
N TYR A 7 3.62 -6.56 -25.83
CA TYR A 7 4.14 -5.44 -25.04
C TYR A 7 3.02 -4.63 -24.37
N ASN A 8 1.99 -4.25 -25.13
CA ASN A 8 0.85 -3.53 -24.57
C ASN A 8 0.08 -4.34 -23.52
N ARG A 9 -0.04 -5.66 -23.69
CA ARG A 9 -0.68 -6.54 -22.72
C ARG A 9 0.11 -6.61 -21.41
N VAL A 10 1.43 -6.65 -21.49
CA VAL A 10 2.32 -6.62 -20.32
C VAL A 10 2.17 -5.28 -19.58
N LEU A 11 2.19 -4.15 -20.29
CA LEU A 11 2.00 -2.84 -19.66
C LEU A 11 0.64 -2.73 -18.96
N SER A 12 -0.44 -3.14 -19.63
CA SER A 12 -1.79 -3.13 -19.04
C SER A 12 -1.89 -4.06 -17.82
N TYR A 13 -1.18 -5.19 -17.82
CA TYR A 13 -1.12 -6.08 -16.67
C TYR A 13 -0.46 -5.38 -15.46
N PHE A 14 0.69 -4.74 -15.67
CA PHE A 14 1.36 -3.97 -14.61
C PHE A 14 0.51 -2.81 -14.08
N GLU A 15 -0.24 -2.12 -14.95
CA GLU A 15 -1.20 -1.09 -14.52
C GLU A 15 -2.29 -1.66 -13.60
N GLY A 16 -2.86 -2.80 -13.97
CA GLY A 16 -3.87 -3.49 -13.16
C GLY A 16 -3.34 -3.92 -11.80
N GLU A 17 -2.15 -4.52 -11.76
CA GLU A 17 -1.51 -4.97 -10.52
C GLU A 17 -1.16 -3.80 -9.59
N LEU A 18 -0.58 -2.72 -10.12
CA LEU A 18 -0.25 -1.53 -9.32
C LEU A 18 -1.50 -0.83 -8.80
N SER A 19 -2.56 -0.72 -9.61
CA SER A 19 -3.83 -0.16 -9.19
C SER A 19 -4.48 -1.00 -8.07
N SER A 20 -4.46 -2.33 -8.23
CA SER A 20 -4.98 -3.26 -7.22
C SER A 20 -4.20 -3.19 -5.91
N ALA A 21 -2.87 -3.09 -5.99
CA ALA A 21 -2.01 -2.96 -4.81
C ALA A 21 -2.24 -1.62 -4.07
N ARG A 22 -2.41 -0.51 -4.80
CA ARG A 22 -2.76 0.80 -4.23
C ARG A 22 -4.12 0.75 -3.54
N LYS A 23 -5.14 0.22 -4.20
CA LYS A 23 -6.47 0.05 -3.61
C LYS A 23 -6.42 -0.79 -2.33
N ARG A 24 -5.68 -1.90 -2.35
CA ARG A 24 -5.48 -2.74 -1.17
C ARG A 24 -4.77 -2.01 -0.02
N LEU A 25 -3.85 -1.09 -0.33
CA LEU A 25 -3.22 -0.25 0.69
C LEU A 25 -4.23 0.72 1.31
N GLU A 26 -4.99 1.43 0.49
CA GLU A 26 -6.00 2.42 0.92
C GLU A 26 -7.12 1.79 1.77
N GLU A 27 -7.55 0.59 1.41
CA GLU A 27 -8.54 -0.19 2.17
C GLU A 27 -7.96 -0.83 3.44
N GLY A 28 -6.66 -0.70 3.68
CA GLY A 28 -5.99 -1.31 4.82
C GLY A 28 -5.91 -2.84 4.73
N GLY A 29 -6.06 -3.42 3.54
CA GLY A 29 -6.06 -4.85 3.24
C GLY A 29 -4.70 -5.56 3.42
N PHE A 30 -3.73 -4.88 4.05
CA PHE A 30 -2.52 -5.50 4.57
C PHE A 30 -2.67 -5.75 6.09
N PRO A 31 -2.62 -7.02 6.53
CA PRO A 31 -2.86 -7.39 7.92
C PRO A 31 -1.75 -6.89 8.85
N ASN A 32 -0.51 -6.80 8.36
CA ASN A 32 0.64 -6.34 9.14
C ASN A 32 1.68 -5.62 8.27
N PHE A 33 2.61 -4.91 8.93
CA PHE A 33 3.67 -4.15 8.25
C PHE A 33 4.62 -5.06 7.46
N LYS A 34 4.86 -6.29 7.91
CA LYS A 34 5.71 -7.27 7.20
C LYS A 34 5.14 -7.56 5.81
N GLU A 35 3.83 -7.75 5.68
CA GLU A 35 3.18 -7.96 4.39
C GLU A 35 3.22 -6.73 3.50
N GLN A 36 3.13 -5.52 4.06
CA GLN A 36 3.33 -4.27 3.30
C GLN A 36 4.74 -4.18 2.72
N VAL A 37 5.76 -4.51 3.52
CA VAL A 37 7.16 -4.54 3.07
C VAL A 37 7.38 -5.61 2.00
N LEU A 38 6.78 -6.80 2.15
CA LEU A 38 6.86 -7.85 1.13
C LEU A 38 6.20 -7.43 -0.19
N ALA A 39 5.06 -6.74 -0.12
CA ALA A 39 4.40 -6.18 -1.30
C ALA A 39 5.28 -5.10 -1.96
N ALA A 40 5.86 -4.18 -1.17
CA ALA A 40 6.78 -3.15 -1.67
C ALA A 40 7.99 -3.77 -2.38
N ARG A 41 8.59 -4.82 -1.80
CA ARG A 41 9.71 -5.54 -2.41
C ARG A 41 9.31 -6.17 -3.75
N ARG A 42 8.17 -6.84 -3.82
CA ARG A 42 7.68 -7.45 -5.06
C ARG A 42 7.43 -6.40 -6.15
N ILE A 43 6.88 -5.25 -5.78
CA ILE A 43 6.69 -4.13 -6.71
C ILE A 43 8.06 -3.62 -7.19
N ALA A 44 9.05 -3.48 -6.30
CA ALA A 44 10.39 -3.05 -6.69
C ALA A 44 11.05 -4.03 -7.70
N GLU A 45 10.93 -5.33 -7.47
CA GLU A 45 11.42 -6.37 -8.38
C GLU A 45 10.71 -6.29 -9.75
N ALA A 46 9.39 -6.12 -9.75
CA ALA A 46 8.59 -5.90 -10.95
C ALA A 46 9.01 -4.64 -11.73
N LEU A 47 9.26 -3.53 -11.04
CA LEU A 47 9.69 -2.28 -11.66
C LEU A 47 11.09 -2.39 -12.28
N ALA A 48 11.99 -3.17 -11.67
CA ALA A 48 13.32 -3.42 -12.22
C ALA A 48 13.23 -4.11 -13.60
N LEU A 49 12.23 -4.97 -13.81
CA LEU A 49 11.97 -5.60 -15.11
C LEU A 49 11.39 -4.61 -16.15
N LEU A 50 10.63 -3.61 -15.69
CA LEU A 50 10.08 -2.54 -16.54
C LEU A 50 11.08 -1.41 -16.85
N ALA A 51 12.07 -1.21 -15.97
CA ALA A 51 13.01 -0.09 -16.03
C ALA A 51 13.71 0.09 -17.40
N PRO A 52 14.16 -0.96 -18.11
CA PRO A 52 14.78 -0.82 -19.43
C PRO A 52 13.85 -0.18 -20.48
N TYR A 53 12.55 -0.45 -20.39
CA TYR A 53 11.55 0.03 -21.34
C TYR A 53 11.13 1.48 -21.09
N SER A 54 11.31 1.97 -19.86
CA SER A 54 10.99 3.35 -19.48
C SER A 54 11.75 4.39 -20.35
N ARG A 55 12.96 4.12 -20.82
CA ARG A 55 13.70 5.12 -21.61
C ARG A 55 13.02 5.45 -22.95
N ARG A 56 12.32 4.48 -23.54
CA ARG A 56 11.74 4.58 -24.89
C ARG A 56 10.24 4.81 -24.87
N ASP A 57 9.56 4.36 -23.82
CA ASP A 57 8.09 4.40 -23.72
C ASP A 57 7.62 5.33 -22.59
N GLN A 58 6.65 6.20 -22.87
CA GLN A 58 6.12 7.15 -21.88
C GLN A 58 5.21 6.46 -20.85
N ARG A 59 4.44 5.45 -21.25
CA ARG A 59 3.55 4.67 -20.40
C ARG A 59 4.36 3.84 -19.41
N ALA A 60 5.43 3.19 -19.88
CA ALA A 60 6.38 2.50 -19.01
C ALA A 60 7.02 3.45 -17.98
N ARG A 61 7.37 4.69 -18.36
CA ARG A 61 7.87 5.72 -17.41
C ARG A 61 6.85 6.07 -16.34
N ARG A 62 5.61 6.30 -16.74
CA ARG A 62 4.54 6.61 -15.79
C ARG A 62 4.34 5.47 -14.82
N LEU A 63 4.33 4.23 -15.31
CA LEU A 63 4.24 3.02 -14.51
C LEU A 63 5.36 2.92 -13.47
N THR A 64 6.62 3.13 -13.89
CA THR A 64 7.76 3.11 -12.97
C THR A 64 7.62 4.16 -11.87
N ARG A 65 7.29 5.41 -12.24
CA ARG A 65 7.10 6.49 -11.25
C ARG A 65 5.94 6.22 -10.29
N SER A 66 4.80 5.75 -10.81
CA SER A 66 3.63 5.42 -9.99
C SER A 66 3.93 4.26 -9.04
N GLY A 67 4.70 3.27 -9.48
CA GLY A 67 5.14 2.15 -8.65
C GLY A 67 6.15 2.58 -7.58
N GLU A 68 7.11 3.45 -7.91
CA GLU A 68 8.05 4.02 -6.94
C GLU A 68 7.32 4.82 -5.84
N ALA A 69 6.33 5.62 -6.22
CA ALA A 69 5.47 6.32 -5.27
C ALA A 69 4.71 5.35 -4.35
N LEU A 70 4.13 4.28 -4.91
CA LEU A 70 3.43 3.26 -4.14
C LEU A 70 4.36 2.50 -3.18
N ILE A 71 5.60 2.23 -3.57
CA ILE A 71 6.61 1.67 -2.66
C ILE A 71 6.82 2.59 -1.45
N GLY A 72 6.98 3.90 -1.70
CA GLY A 72 7.11 4.88 -0.62
C GLY A 72 5.89 4.91 0.31
N GLU A 73 4.68 4.81 -0.25
CA GLU A 73 3.44 4.74 0.53
C GLU A 73 3.36 3.45 1.36
N LEU A 74 3.69 2.29 0.77
CA LEU A 74 3.70 0.99 1.46
C LEU A 74 4.72 0.91 2.59
N MET A 75 5.87 1.55 2.41
CA MET A 75 6.93 1.61 3.43
C MET A 75 6.71 2.72 4.46
N SER A 76 5.69 3.56 4.27
CA SER A 76 5.39 4.63 5.19
C SER A 76 4.90 4.08 6.53
N VAL A 77 5.59 4.45 7.61
CA VAL A 77 5.20 4.11 8.99
C VAL A 77 3.91 4.82 9.41
N ARG A 78 3.38 5.74 8.59
CA ARG A 78 2.18 6.53 8.87
C ARG A 78 0.99 5.65 9.26
N GLU A 79 0.79 4.50 8.58
CA GLU A 79 -0.29 3.60 8.96
C GLU A 79 -0.01 2.78 10.23
N VAL A 80 1.24 2.47 10.52
CA VAL A 80 1.61 1.83 11.79
C VAL A 80 1.33 2.78 12.96
N ILE A 81 1.67 4.06 12.79
CA ILE A 81 1.37 5.12 13.77
C ILE A 81 -0.13 5.30 13.92
N ARG A 82 -0.89 5.38 12.80
CA ARG A 82 -2.35 5.55 12.81
C ARG A 82 -3.07 4.38 13.50
N ARG A 83 -2.64 3.14 13.27
CA ARG A 83 -3.20 1.95 13.94
C ARG A 83 -2.88 1.94 15.44
N LYS A 84 -1.65 2.31 15.84
CA LYS A 84 -1.27 2.41 17.27
C LYS A 84 -2.02 3.53 17.99
N SER A 85 -2.19 4.69 17.38
CA SER A 85 -2.93 5.80 18.00
C SER A 85 -4.42 5.50 18.15
N ALA A 86 -5.04 4.81 17.19
CA ALA A 86 -6.41 4.33 17.31
C ALA A 86 -6.60 3.32 18.45
N SER A 87 -5.63 2.42 18.66
CA SER A 87 -5.61 1.49 19.81
C SER A 87 -5.52 2.23 21.15
N ALA A 88 -4.66 3.25 21.23
CA ALA A 88 -4.50 4.05 22.44
C ALA A 88 -5.78 4.83 22.77
N ALA A 89 -6.40 5.49 21.78
CA ALA A 89 -7.64 6.21 21.95
C ALA A 89 -8.79 5.30 22.44
N ARG A 90 -8.87 4.07 21.91
CA ARG A 90 -9.85 3.07 22.35
C ARG A 90 -9.61 2.59 23.78
N GLN A 91 -8.35 2.42 24.19
CA GLN A 91 -8.01 2.09 25.58
C GLN A 91 -8.40 3.22 26.53
N THR A 92 -8.13 4.48 26.17
CA THR A 92 -8.54 5.64 26.97
C THR A 92 -10.06 5.74 27.10
N LEU A 93 -10.82 5.48 26.03
CA LEU A 93 -12.29 5.44 26.06
C LEU A 93 -12.85 4.33 26.97
N LEU A 94 -12.25 3.14 26.94
CA LEU A 94 -12.66 2.03 27.81
C LEU A 94 -12.34 2.36 29.28
N ILE A 95 -11.18 2.96 29.56
CA ILE A 95 -10.81 3.40 30.91
C ILE A 95 -11.79 4.46 31.41
N SER A 96 -12.13 5.46 30.58
CA SER A 96 -13.08 6.50 30.99
C SER A 96 -14.47 5.93 31.28
N GLN A 97 -14.95 4.95 30.52
CA GLN A 97 -16.23 4.30 30.76
C GLN A 97 -16.26 3.47 32.05
N VAL A 98 -15.16 2.79 32.38
CA VAL A 98 -15.03 2.03 33.64
C VAL A 98 -14.94 2.96 34.85
N MET A 99 -14.25 4.09 34.71
CA MET A 99 -14.13 5.09 35.79
C MET A 99 -15.46 5.80 36.03
N SER A 100 -16.19 6.21 34.98
CA SER A 100 -17.52 6.83 35.12
C SER A 100 -18.60 5.87 35.62
N GLY A 101 -18.47 4.57 35.33
CA GLY A 101 -19.40 3.55 35.82
C GLY A 101 -19.26 3.24 37.31
N LYS A 102 -18.11 3.55 37.92
CA LYS A 102 -17.86 3.32 39.36
C LYS A 102 -18.39 4.43 40.26
N GLU A 103 -18.67 5.62 39.73
CA GLU A 103 -19.24 6.74 40.50
C GLU A 103 -20.74 6.55 40.81
N TYR A 104 -21.42 5.58 40.19
CA TYR A 104 -22.84 5.27 40.43
C TYR A 104 -23.07 4.14 41.46
N LEU A 105 -22.03 3.59 42.07
CA LEU A 105 -22.12 2.48 43.04
C LEU A 105 -21.73 2.87 44.48
N GLN A 106 -21.72 4.16 44.80
CA GLN A 106 -21.63 4.68 46.18
C GLN A 106 -22.91 5.42 46.53
#